data_AF-A0AAE3J819-F1
#
_entry.id   AF-A0AAE3J819-F1
#
_cell.length_a   1.000
_cell.length_b   1.000
_cell.length_c   1.000
_cell.angle_alpha   90.00
_cell.angle_beta   90.00
_cell.angle_gamma   90.00
#
_symmetry.space_group_name_H-M   'P 1'
#
loop_
_entity.id
_entity.type
_entity.pdbx_description
1 polymer ?
#
loop_
_entity_poly.entity_id
_entity_poly.type
_entity_poly.pdbx_seq_one_letter_code
_entity_poly.pdbx_strand_id
1 'polypeptide(L)'
;MKQARYKEPLPLAVIEAARAGDAGAVEQVLQYYNGYINKLCTRTLYDDCGQLHVCVDEYMKHRLENKLIYSVLADTKSDIIFRNLSNFLVF
;
A
#
# COMPACT_ATOMS: atom_id res chain seq x y z
N MET A 1 -13.42 16.28 -17.04
CA MET A 1 -13.38 14.85 -16.69
C MET A 1 -11.93 14.38 -16.78
N LYS A 2 -11.27 14.03 -15.66
CA LYS A 2 -9.90 13.49 -15.72
C LYS A 2 -9.99 12.04 -16.19
N GLN A 3 -9.52 11.75 -17.40
CA GLN A 3 -9.36 10.37 -17.88
C GLN A 3 -8.55 9.60 -16.84
N ALA A 4 -9.13 8.53 -16.29
CA ALA A 4 -8.35 7.53 -15.60
C ALA A 4 -7.41 6.93 -16.64
N ARG A 5 -6.13 7.32 -16.61
CA ARG A 5 -5.11 6.70 -17.44
C ARG A 5 -5.08 5.23 -17.08
N TYR A 6 -5.45 4.37 -18.04
CA TYR A 6 -5.31 2.93 -17.86
C TYR A 6 -3.82 2.66 -17.59
N LYS A 7 -3.51 2.11 -16.42
CA LYS A 7 -2.15 1.71 -16.08
C LYS A 7 -2.02 0.26 -16.55
N GLU A 8 -1.03 -0.02 -17.39
CA GLU A 8 -0.78 -1.38 -17.85
C GLU A 8 -0.55 -2.30 -16.65
N PRO A 9 -1.10 -3.52 -16.65
CA PRO A 9 -0.95 -4.43 -15.53
C PRO A 9 0.53 -4.77 -15.30
N LEU A 10 0.91 -4.94 -14.02
CA LEU A 10 2.22 -5.46 -13.65
C LEU A 10 2.48 -6.81 -14.36
N PRO A 11 3.67 -7.01 -14.96
CA PRO A 11 4.02 -8.29 -15.53
C PRO A 11 3.95 -9.42 -14.48
N LEU A 12 3.45 -10.59 -14.88
CA LEU A 12 3.34 -11.75 -13.99
C LEU A 12 4.70 -12.12 -13.37
N ALA A 13 5.78 -12.03 -14.15
CA ALA A 13 7.14 -12.30 -13.69
C ALA A 13 7.56 -11.44 -12.50
N VAL A 14 7.11 -10.18 -12.44
CA VAL A 14 7.39 -9.28 -11.30
C VAL A 14 6.60 -9.73 -10.07
N ILE A 15 5.35 -10.17 -10.25
CA ILE A 15 4.52 -10.67 -9.16
C ILE A 15 5.11 -11.98 -8.58
N GLU A 16 5.57 -12.88 -9.45
CA GLU A 16 6.21 -14.14 -9.03
C GLU A 16 7.55 -13.90 -8.32
N ALA A 17 8.40 -13.00 -8.85
CA ALA A 17 9.64 -12.62 -8.19
C ALA A 17 9.37 -11.97 -6.82
N ALA A 18 8.36 -11.10 -6.72
CA ALA A 18 7.97 -10.48 -5.46
C ALA A 18 7.46 -11.52 -4.45
N ARG A 19 6.68 -12.52 -4.90
CA ARG A 19 6.25 -13.67 -4.06
C ARG A 19 7.43 -14.51 -3.59
N ALA A 20 8.47 -14.64 -4.41
CA ALA A 20 9.71 -15.33 -4.04
C ALA A 20 10.58 -14.52 -3.06
N GLY A 21 10.17 -13.29 -2.69
CA GLY A 21 10.89 -12.43 -1.77
C GLY A 21 11.94 -11.53 -2.42
N ASP A 22 11.93 -11.38 -3.75
CA ASP A 22 12.82 -10.43 -4.43
C ASP A 22 12.45 -8.98 -4.05
N ALA A 23 13.40 -8.30 -3.39
CA ALA A 23 13.19 -6.96 -2.88
C ALA A 23 12.91 -5.92 -3.99
N GLY A 24 13.57 -6.05 -5.14
CA GLY A 24 13.37 -5.15 -6.28
C GLY A 24 12.01 -5.34 -6.94
N ALA A 25 11.52 -6.57 -6.97
CA ALA A 25 10.18 -6.88 -7.45
C ALA A 25 9.09 -6.38 -6.48
N VAL A 26 9.29 -6.51 -5.16
CA VAL A 26 8.39 -5.93 -4.15
C VAL A 26 8.32 -4.41 -4.28
N GLU A 27 9.46 -3.75 -4.49
CA GLU A 27 9.50 -2.30 -4.70
C GLU A 27 8.70 -1.89 -5.96
N GLN A 28 8.86 -2.61 -7.07
CA GLN A 28 8.09 -2.35 -8.29
C GLN A 28 6.57 -2.50 -8.07
N VAL A 29 6.15 -3.48 -7.27
CA VAL A 29 4.73 -3.64 -6.88
C VAL A 29 4.25 -2.44 -6.05
N LEU A 30 5.04 -1.97 -5.08
CA LEU A 30 4.71 -0.79 -4.29
C LEU A 30 4.61 0.47 -5.15
N GLN A 31 5.58 0.70 -6.03
CA GLN A 31 5.57 1.85 -6.96
C GLN A 31 4.37 1.80 -7.91
N TYR A 32 3.97 0.61 -8.35
CA TYR A 32 2.78 0.43 -9.16
C TYR A 32 1.50 0.87 -8.42
N TYR A 33 1.33 0.46 -7.17
CA TYR A 33 0.15 0.78 -6.36
C TYR A 33 0.23 2.13 -5.63
N ASN A 34 1.38 2.80 -5.57
CA ASN A 34 1.59 4.06 -4.86
C ASN A 34 0.54 5.14 -5.19
N GLY A 35 0.19 5.32 -6.48
CA GLY A 35 -0.84 6.28 -6.87
C GLY A 35 -2.24 5.94 -6.34
N TYR A 36 -2.58 4.65 -6.27
CA TYR A 36 -3.85 4.19 -5.71
C TYR A 36 -3.86 4.32 -4.18
N ILE A 37 -2.77 3.94 -3.52
CA ILE A 37 -2.60 4.07 -2.07
C ILE A 37 -2.69 5.54 -1.66
N ASN A 38 -1.94 6.44 -2.31
CA ASN A 38 -2.00 7.88 -2.02
C ASN A 38 -3.40 8.44 -2.21
N LYS A 39 -4.14 7.98 -3.24
CA LYS A 39 -5.53 8.39 -3.46
C LYS A 39 -6.45 7.94 -2.30
N LEU A 40 -6.30 6.72 -1.80
CA LEU A 40 -7.06 6.23 -0.65
C LEU A 40 -6.68 6.93 0.65
N CYS A 41 -5.42 7.32 0.79
CA CYS A 41 -4.90 8.01 1.97
C CYS A 41 -5.00 9.54 1.87
N THR A 42 -5.55 10.09 0.78
CA THR A 42 -5.73 11.54 0.65
C THR A 42 -6.88 11.98 1.56
N ARG A 43 -6.58 12.89 2.47
CA ARG A 43 -7.54 13.50 3.38
C ARG A 43 -7.58 15.00 3.20
N THR A 44 -8.72 15.58 3.53
CA THR A 44 -8.91 17.02 3.59
C THR A 44 -8.95 17.43 5.04
N LEU A 45 -8.04 18.31 5.44
CA LEU A 45 -7.91 18.84 6.79
C LEU A 45 -8.12 20.34 6.77
N TYR A 46 -8.54 20.89 7.90
CA TYR A 46 -8.61 22.34 8.12
C TYR A 46 -7.54 22.71 9.13
N ASP A 47 -6.80 23.78 8.87
CA ASP A 47 -5.92 24.37 9.88
C ASP A 47 -6.71 25.26 10.87
N ASP A 48 -6.01 25.79 11.87
CA ASP A 48 -6.61 26.65 12.91
C ASP A 48 -7.18 27.97 12.35
N CYS A 49 -6.77 28.36 11.14
CA CYS A 49 -7.29 29.51 10.43
C CYS A 49 -8.51 29.17 9.55
N GLY A 50 -8.94 27.91 9.53
CA GLY A 50 -10.03 27.42 8.69
C GLY A 50 -9.65 27.22 7.22
N GLN A 51 -8.36 27.26 6.87
CA GLN A 51 -7.89 27.01 5.51
C GLN A 51 -7.79 25.50 5.24
N LEU A 52 -8.26 25.11 4.05
CA LEU A 52 -8.34 23.73 3.61
C LEU A 52 -7.01 23.23 3.05
N HIS A 53 -6.54 22.11 3.59
CA HIS A 53 -5.32 21.42 3.16
C HIS A 53 -5.65 20.00 2.69
N VAL A 54 -5.20 19.64 1.51
CA VAL A 54 -5.30 18.27 0.99
C VAL A 54 -3.94 17.61 1.16
N CYS A 55 -3.85 16.63 2.06
CA CYS A 55 -2.61 15.92 2.36
C CYS A 55 -2.82 14.41 2.31
N VAL A 56 -1.71 13.68 2.13
CA VAL A 56 -1.71 12.23 2.27
C VAL A 56 -1.49 11.90 3.74
N ASP A 57 -2.36 11.06 4.29
CA ASP A 57 -2.20 10.45 5.60
C ASP A 57 -1.08 9.40 5.53
N GLU A 58 0.14 9.83 5.90
CA GLU A 58 1.34 8.99 5.84
C GLU A 58 1.24 7.75 6.73
N TYR A 59 0.51 7.81 7.85
CA TYR A 59 0.26 6.65 8.70
C TYR A 59 -0.59 5.61 7.96
N MET A 60 -1.70 6.05 7.36
CA MET A 60 -2.57 5.15 6.60
C MET A 60 -1.86 4.59 5.36
N LYS A 61 -1.06 5.41 4.69
CA LYS A 61 -0.25 4.99 3.54
C LYS A 61 0.73 3.89 3.94
N HIS A 62 1.50 4.10 5.00
CA HIS A 62 2.46 3.11 5.49
C HIS A 62 1.76 1.79 5.90
N ARG A 63 0.58 1.89 6.52
CA ARG A 63 -0.23 0.71 6.88
C ARG A 63 -0.69 -0.08 5.64
N LEU A 64 -1.10 0.61 4.57
CA LEU A 64 -1.51 -0.04 3.33
C LEU A 64 -0.33 -0.63 2.55
N GLU A 65 0.80 0.06 2.50
CA GLU A 65 2.04 -0.45 1.89
C GLU A 65 2.50 -1.73 2.58
N ASN A 66 2.56 -1.73 3.92
CA ASN A 66 2.91 -2.92 4.70
C ASN A 66 1.92 -4.07 4.44
N LYS A 67 0.62 -3.78 4.42
CA LYS A 67 -0.41 -4.80 4.12
C LYS A 67 -0.23 -5.41 2.72
N LEU A 68 0.14 -4.58 1.74
CA LEU A 68 0.42 -5.04 0.37
C LEU A 68 1.66 -5.93 0.33
N ILE A 69 2.77 -5.51 0.96
CA ILE A 69 4.00 -6.32 1.07
C ILE A 69 3.67 -7.69 1.68
N TYR A 70 2.96 -7.70 2.81
CA TYR A 70 2.58 -8.96 3.44
C TYR A 70 1.70 -9.83 2.55
N SER A 71 0.72 -9.25 1.86
CA SER A 71 -0.13 -10.03 0.94
C SER A 71 0.64 -10.64 -0.24
N VAL A 72 1.71 -9.98 -0.68
CA VAL A 72 2.58 -10.47 -1.76
C VAL A 72 3.53 -11.57 -1.25
N LEU A 73 4.01 -11.46 -0.01
CA LEU A 73 4.96 -12.41 0.59
C LEU A 73 4.29 -13.63 1.26
N ALA A 74 2.97 -13.61 1.50
CA ALA A 74 2.28 -14.59 2.36
C ALA A 74 2.15 -16.03 1.80
N ASP A 75 2.88 -16.42 0.76
CA ASP A 75 2.95 -17.85 0.36
C ASP A 75 3.97 -18.65 1.19
N THR A 76 4.77 -18.03 2.08
CA THR A 76 5.73 -18.77 2.91
C THR A 76 5.70 -18.38 4.39
N LYS A 77 5.00 -19.17 5.21
CA LYS A 77 5.24 -19.36 6.66
C LYS A 77 4.93 -18.20 7.63
N SER A 78 4.41 -17.06 7.19
CA SER A 78 4.15 -15.89 8.06
C SER A 78 2.75 -15.84 8.73
N ASP A 79 1.83 -16.76 8.38
CA ASP A 79 0.43 -16.71 8.82
C ASP A 79 0.23 -16.78 10.35
N ILE A 80 1.15 -17.40 11.08
CA ILE A 80 1.02 -17.60 12.54
C ILE A 80 1.41 -16.33 13.32
N ILE A 81 2.39 -15.58 12.84
CA ILE A 81 2.85 -14.35 13.51
C ILE A 81 1.87 -13.20 13.23
N PHE A 82 1.27 -13.14 12.03
CA PHE A 82 0.35 -12.07 11.67
C PHE A 82 -1.07 -12.21 12.21
N ARG A 83 -1.62 -13.42 12.37
CA ARG A 83 -2.91 -13.57 13.08
C ARG A 83 -2.84 -13.02 14.51
N ASN A 84 -1.68 -13.14 15.16
CA ASN A 84 -1.46 -12.61 16.50
C ASN A 84 -1.22 -11.09 16.52
N LEU A 85 -0.53 -10.52 15.53
CA LEU A 85 -0.35 -9.06 15.41
C LEU A 85 -1.60 -8.31 14.92
N SER A 86 -2.44 -8.96 14.12
CA SER A 86 -3.75 -8.43 13.68
C SER A 86 -4.67 -8.13 14.88
N ASN A 87 -4.59 -8.96 15.92
CA ASN A 87 -5.32 -8.76 17.18
C ASN A 87 -4.71 -7.66 18.07
N PHE A 88 -3.48 -7.22 17.80
CA PHE A 88 -2.77 -6.21 18.61
C PHE A 88 -2.85 -4.79 18.04
N LEU A 89 -3.27 -4.65 16.77
CA LEU A 89 -3.37 -3.38 16.04
C LEU A 89 -4.82 -2.92 15.80
N VAL A 90 -5.78 -3.44 16.58
CA VAL A 90 -7.12 -2.86 16.72
C VAL A 90 -7.07 -1.81 17.83
N PHE A 91 -6.53 -0.64 17.52
CA PHE A 91 -6.80 0.62 18.23
C PHE A 91 -6.84 1.75 17.20
#